data_AF-A0A3D1TDC5-F1
#
_entry.id   AF-A0A3D1TDC5-F1
#
_cell.length_a   1.000
_cell.length_b   1.000
_cell.length_c   1.000
_cell.angle_alpha   90.00
_cell.angle_beta   90.00
_cell.angle_gamma   90.00
#
_symmetry.space_group_name_H-M   'P 1'
#
loop_
_entity.id
_entity.type
_entity.pdbx_description
1 polymer ?
#
loop_
_entity_poly.entity_id
_entity_poly.type
_entity_poly.pdbx_seq_one_letter_code
_entity_poly.pdbx_strand_id
1 'polypeptide(L)'
;MGIGYGFPPNEVFAKMTKELICQRCTACCRWPGYVKISQEEADRMAEHLEIDREEFMAKYTRLVYHPIGLCLRERPDYTCVFLVGNECVVHDAKPQQCRDFPNRWNFPGFEKVCMARPADEIEGRPAAGATGGPAELEAGDGVE
;
A
#
# COMPACT_ATOMS: atom_id res chain seq x y z
N MET A 1 50.93 20.97 2.38
CA MET A 1 49.53 21.23 1.98
C MET A 1 48.76 19.92 1.98
N GLY A 2 47.77 19.77 2.84
CA GLY A 2 46.93 18.57 2.93
C GLY A 2 45.85 18.79 3.98
N ILE A 3 44.87 19.63 3.66
CA ILE A 3 43.68 19.83 4.48
C ILE A 3 42.85 18.55 4.43
N GLY A 4 43.03 17.69 5.45
CA GLY A 4 42.17 16.55 5.66
C GLY A 4 40.78 17.03 6.08
N TYR A 5 39.85 17.07 5.13
CA TYR A 5 38.42 17.17 5.45
C TYR A 5 37.97 15.81 6.00
N GLY A 6 38.21 15.60 7.30
CA GLY A 6 37.52 14.57 8.06
C GLY A 6 36.04 14.93 8.13
N PHE A 7 35.25 14.39 7.20
CA PHE A 7 33.80 14.32 7.37
C PHE A 7 33.53 13.45 8.60
N PRO A 8 32.84 13.95 9.64
CA PRO A 8 32.45 13.11 10.76
C PRO A 8 31.52 12.00 10.25
N PRO A 9 31.66 10.74 10.72
CA PRO A 9 30.67 9.71 10.47
C PRO A 9 29.33 10.21 10.99
N ASN A 10 28.33 10.19 10.10
CA ASN A 10 27.01 10.76 10.30
C ASN A 10 26.21 9.88 11.29
N GLU A 11 26.56 9.93 12.58
CA GLU A 11 25.83 9.30 13.69
C GLU A 11 24.65 10.18 14.15
N VAL A 12 23.81 10.67 13.25
CA VAL A 12 22.59 11.38 13.65
C VAL A 12 21.50 11.19 12.59
N PHE A 13 20.89 10.00 12.44
CA PHE A 13 19.52 9.88 11.89
C PHE A 13 18.90 8.48 12.15
N ALA A 14 19.10 7.89 13.33
CA ALA A 14 18.16 6.88 13.84
C ALA A 14 16.91 7.59 14.39
N LYS A 15 16.21 8.37 13.55
CA LYS A 15 14.95 9.00 13.93
C LYS A 15 13.91 7.88 13.89
N MET A 16 13.64 7.33 15.06
CA MET A 16 12.58 6.36 15.38
C MET A 16 11.26 6.76 14.70
N THR A 17 11.01 6.28 13.48
CA THR A 17 9.72 6.40 12.80
C THR A 17 8.82 5.35 13.41
N LYS A 18 7.90 5.76 14.28
CA LYS A 18 6.85 4.86 14.78
C LYS A 18 6.14 4.23 13.58
N GLU A 19 6.02 2.91 13.59
CA GLU A 19 5.25 2.19 12.56
C GLU A 19 3.78 2.58 12.69
N LEU A 20 3.18 3.04 11.59
CA LEU A 20 1.81 3.46 11.50
C LEU A 20 0.95 2.36 10.88
N ILE A 21 -0.12 1.99 11.57
CA ILE A 21 -1.06 0.95 11.15
C ILE A 21 -2.26 1.60 10.47
N CYS A 22 -2.51 1.19 9.22
CA CYS A 22 -3.63 1.65 8.42
C CYS A 22 -4.97 1.31 9.10
N GLN A 23 -5.80 2.33 9.35
CA GLN A 23 -7.16 2.16 9.92
C GLN A 23 -8.25 2.07 8.83
N ARG A 24 -7.89 1.75 7.58
CA ARG A 24 -8.83 1.70 6.44
C ARG A 24 -9.66 2.98 6.19
N CYS A 25 -9.15 4.15 6.62
CA CYS A 25 -9.87 5.43 6.51
C CYS A 25 -10.07 5.98 5.08
N THR A 26 -9.53 5.33 4.04
CA THR A 26 -9.59 5.73 2.62
C THR A 26 -8.99 7.09 2.26
N ALA A 27 -8.33 7.79 3.18
CA ALA A 27 -7.69 9.07 2.90
C ALA A 27 -6.69 9.01 1.74
N CYS A 28 -5.91 7.93 1.64
CA CYS A 28 -4.97 7.71 0.53
C CYS A 28 -5.66 7.45 -0.82
N CYS A 29 -6.89 6.94 -0.83
CA CYS A 29 -7.66 6.71 -2.07
C CYS A 29 -8.32 7.99 -2.60
N ARG A 30 -8.39 9.05 -1.78
CA ARG A 30 -9.01 10.34 -2.12
C ARG A 30 -7.98 11.42 -2.44
N TRP A 31 -6.69 11.10 -2.33
CA TRP A 31 -5.63 12.03 -2.62
C TRP A 31 -5.21 11.92 -4.09
N PRO A 32 -5.07 13.04 -4.83
CA PRO A 32 -4.61 13.01 -6.22
C PRO A 32 -3.18 12.48 -6.31
N GLY A 33 -2.93 11.55 -7.23
CA GLY A 33 -1.58 11.02 -7.40
C GLY A 33 -1.46 9.82 -8.31
N TYR A 34 -0.23 9.60 -8.78
CA TYR A 34 0.08 8.45 -9.62
C TYR A 34 0.39 7.23 -8.76
N VAL A 35 -0.50 6.23 -8.81
CA VAL A 35 -0.21 4.90 -8.25
C VAL A 35 0.39 4.05 -9.35
N LYS A 36 1.72 3.90 -9.32
CA LYS A 36 2.44 3.06 -10.24
C LYS A 36 2.28 1.60 -9.86
N ILE A 37 2.13 0.77 -10.88
CA ILE A 37 2.06 -0.68 -10.72
C ILE A 37 3.01 -1.36 -11.70
N SER A 38 3.61 -2.45 -11.23
CA SER A 38 4.33 -3.44 -12.02
C SER A 38 3.35 -4.37 -12.75
N GLN A 39 3.88 -5.20 -13.64
CA GLN A 39 3.06 -6.19 -14.36
C GLN A 39 2.55 -7.26 -13.41
N GLU A 40 3.40 -7.69 -12.47
CA GLU A 40 3.07 -8.71 -11.47
C GLU A 40 2.00 -8.21 -10.50
N GLU A 41 1.98 -6.91 -10.19
CA GLU A 41 0.89 -6.28 -9.44
C GLU A 41 -0.40 -6.23 -10.23
N ALA A 42 -0.34 -5.93 -11.54
CA ALA A 42 -1.51 -5.95 -12.40
C ALA A 42 -2.12 -7.35 -12.46
N ASP A 43 -1.30 -8.40 -12.56
CA ASP A 43 -1.76 -9.79 -12.55
C ASP A 43 -2.49 -10.14 -11.25
N ARG A 44 -1.88 -9.87 -10.09
CA ARG A 44 -2.51 -10.12 -8.78
C ARG A 44 -3.81 -9.35 -8.59
N MET A 45 -3.87 -8.11 -9.08
CA MET A 45 -5.08 -7.31 -8.99
C MET A 45 -6.19 -7.80 -9.92
N ALA A 46 -5.83 -8.30 -11.12
CA ALA A 46 -6.77 -8.90 -12.06
C ALA A 46 -7.36 -10.20 -11.50
N GLU A 47 -6.51 -11.07 -10.92
CA GLU A 47 -6.93 -12.30 -10.23
C GLU A 47 -7.89 -12.00 -9.08
N HIS A 48 -7.58 -11.01 -8.23
CA HIS A 48 -8.45 -10.61 -7.11
C HIS A 48 -9.80 -10.06 -7.56
N LEU A 49 -9.85 -9.45 -8.74
CA LEU A 49 -11.08 -8.91 -9.34
C LEU A 49 -11.82 -9.93 -10.21
N GLU A 50 -11.27 -11.14 -10.36
CA GLU A 50 -11.80 -12.23 -11.19
C GLU A 50 -12.03 -11.81 -12.66
N ILE A 51 -11.10 -11.00 -13.20
CA ILE A 51 -11.12 -10.55 -14.60
C ILE A 51 -9.81 -10.87 -15.31
N ASP A 52 -9.83 -10.85 -16.64
CA ASP A 52 -8.63 -11.03 -17.43
C ASP A 52 -7.65 -9.86 -17.27
N ARG A 53 -6.35 -10.14 -17.38
CA ARG A 53 -5.28 -9.15 -17.29
C ARG A 53 -5.41 -8.06 -18.35
N GLU A 54 -5.73 -8.39 -19.59
CA GLU A 54 -5.89 -7.41 -20.67
C GLU A 54 -7.07 -6.49 -20.38
N GLU A 55 -8.18 -7.07 -19.88
CA GLU A 55 -9.35 -6.32 -19.45
C GLU A 55 -9.02 -5.38 -18.28
N PHE A 56 -8.25 -5.86 -17.30
CA PHE A 56 -7.77 -5.04 -16.18
C PHE A 56 -6.94 -3.86 -16.68
N MET A 57 -5.96 -4.11 -17.55
CA MET A 57 -5.09 -3.08 -18.10
C MET A 57 -5.92 -2.05 -18.88
N ALA A 58 -6.86 -2.48 -19.72
CA ALA A 58 -7.70 -1.59 -20.50
C ALA A 58 -8.65 -0.72 -19.64
N LYS A 59 -9.25 -1.29 -18.60
CA LYS A 59 -10.25 -0.60 -17.78
C LYS A 59 -9.63 0.28 -16.69
N TYR A 60 -8.65 -0.26 -15.97
CA TYR A 60 -8.18 0.29 -14.69
C TYR A 60 -6.80 0.92 -14.74
N THR A 61 -6.08 0.83 -15.85
CA THR A 61 -4.72 1.38 -15.96
C THR A 61 -4.60 2.44 -17.06
N ARG A 62 -3.55 3.24 -16.96
CA ARG A 62 -3.15 4.23 -17.97
C ARG A 62 -1.63 4.31 -18.02
N LEU A 63 -1.09 4.60 -19.20
CA LEU A 63 0.32 4.91 -19.35
C LEU A 63 0.57 6.38 -18.97
N VAL A 64 1.61 6.60 -18.18
CA VAL A 64 2.11 7.93 -17.81
C VAL A 64 3.49 8.07 -18.41
N TYR A 65 3.79 9.23 -19.00
CA TYR A 65 5.04 9.46 -19.73
C TYR A 65 6.18 10.02 -18.86
N HIS A 66 5.89 10.63 -17.72
CA HIS A 66 6.93 11.17 -16.84
C HIS A 66 6.57 11.07 -15.35
N PRO A 67 7.28 10.24 -14.56
CA PRO A 67 8.18 9.16 -15.01
C PRO A 67 7.39 8.07 -15.74
N ILE A 68 7.96 7.53 -16.84
CA ILE A 68 7.31 6.47 -17.65
C ILE A 68 6.84 5.31 -16.75
N GLY A 69 5.61 4.83 -16.95
CA GLY A 69 5.11 3.65 -16.26
C GLY A 69 3.61 3.42 -16.40
N LEU A 70 3.19 2.22 -16.01
CA LEU A 70 1.78 1.87 -15.88
C LEU A 70 1.25 2.38 -14.54
N CYS A 71 0.18 3.17 -14.58
CA CYS A 71 -0.46 3.71 -13.38
C CYS A 71 -1.92 3.31 -13.34
N LEU A 72 -2.48 3.22 -12.13
CA LEU A 72 -3.93 3.11 -11.98
C LEU A 72 -4.63 4.36 -12.50
N ARG A 73 -5.82 4.17 -13.04
CA ARG A 73 -6.73 5.26 -13.41
C ARG A 73 -7.35 5.87 -12.16
N GLU A 74 -7.57 7.16 -12.24
CA GLU A 74 -8.29 7.96 -11.27
C GLU A 74 -9.63 8.38 -11.90
N ARG A 75 -10.61 8.70 -11.06
CA ARG A 75 -11.88 9.30 -11.47
C ARG A 75 -11.68 10.80 -11.75
N PRO A 76 -12.67 11.49 -12.39
CA PRO A 76 -12.57 12.92 -12.66
C PRO A 76 -12.40 13.81 -11.42
N ASP A 77 -12.81 13.32 -10.24
CA ASP A 77 -12.63 13.96 -8.94
C ASP A 77 -11.30 13.60 -8.26
N TYR A 78 -10.37 12.97 -9.00
CA TYR A 78 -9.06 12.48 -8.54
C TYR A 78 -9.13 11.36 -7.49
N THR A 79 -10.29 10.74 -7.27
CA THR A 79 -10.39 9.57 -6.42
C THR A 79 -9.92 8.31 -7.15
N CYS A 80 -9.38 7.35 -6.40
CA CYS A 80 -8.98 6.06 -6.94
C CYS A 80 -10.19 5.33 -7.56
N VAL A 81 -10.01 4.71 -8.73
CA VAL A 81 -11.06 3.95 -9.42
C VAL A 81 -11.65 2.81 -8.57
N PHE A 82 -10.86 2.24 -7.66
CA PHE A 82 -11.24 1.16 -6.73
C PHE A 82 -11.85 1.63 -5.41
N LEU A 83 -12.15 2.93 -5.25
CA LEU A 83 -12.86 3.43 -4.08
C LEU A 83 -14.38 3.29 -4.31
N VAL A 84 -15.04 2.41 -3.56
CA VAL A 84 -16.50 2.23 -3.59
C VAL A 84 -17.06 2.67 -2.23
N GLY A 85 -17.81 3.77 -2.23
CA GLY A 85 -18.27 4.39 -0.97
C GLY A 85 -17.08 4.81 -0.09
N ASN A 86 -16.92 4.13 1.04
CA ASN A 86 -15.81 4.32 2.00
C ASN A 86 -14.94 3.06 2.13
N GLU A 87 -14.87 2.24 1.07
CA GLU A 87 -14.07 1.01 1.06
C GLU A 87 -13.19 0.92 -0.18
N CYS A 88 -11.97 0.41 0.02
CA CYS A 88 -11.05 0.05 -1.06
C CYS A 88 -11.31 -1.42 -1.43
N VAL A 89 -11.91 -1.68 -2.59
CA VAL A 89 -12.31 -3.04 -2.99
C VAL A 89 -11.12 -3.96 -3.29
N VAL A 90 -9.96 -3.38 -3.60
CA VAL A 90 -8.70 -4.11 -3.84
C VAL A 90 -7.78 -4.08 -2.61
N HIS A 91 -8.32 -3.96 -1.39
CA HIS A 91 -7.48 -3.80 -0.21
C HIS A 91 -6.48 -4.95 -0.06
N ASP A 92 -6.93 -6.20 -0.24
CA ASP A 92 -6.11 -7.39 -0.06
C ASP A 92 -5.09 -7.58 -1.19
N ALA A 93 -5.41 -7.08 -2.39
CA ALA A 93 -4.55 -7.08 -3.56
C ALA A 93 -3.87 -5.72 -3.82
N LYS A 94 -3.74 -4.85 -2.81
CA LYS A 94 -3.15 -3.52 -2.98
C LYS A 94 -1.77 -3.58 -3.67
N PRO A 95 -1.47 -2.66 -4.60
CA PRO A 95 -0.12 -2.50 -5.10
C PRO A 95 0.80 -2.02 -3.97
N GLN A 96 2.09 -2.27 -4.12
CA GLN A 96 3.11 -2.02 -3.11
C GLN A 96 3.14 -0.55 -2.70
N GLN A 97 3.03 0.38 -3.64
CA GLN A 97 2.95 1.81 -3.33
C GLN A 97 1.79 2.15 -2.37
N CYS A 98 0.64 1.48 -2.50
CA CYS A 98 -0.50 1.66 -1.58
C CYS A 98 -0.30 0.94 -0.25
N ARG A 99 0.45 -0.17 -0.20
CA ARG A 99 0.80 -0.89 1.05
C ARG A 99 1.85 -0.15 1.86
N ASP A 100 2.77 0.51 1.16
CA ASP A 100 3.84 1.29 1.72
C ASP A 100 3.32 2.56 2.42
N PHE A 101 2.10 3.00 2.10
CA PHE A 101 1.48 4.13 2.77
C PHE A 101 0.95 3.78 4.18
N PRO A 102 1.24 4.58 5.22
CA PRO A 102 2.00 5.85 5.21
C PRO A 102 3.50 5.74 5.59
N ASN A 103 4.01 4.52 5.85
CA ASN A 103 5.32 4.31 6.45
C ASN A 103 6.50 4.50 5.50
N ARG A 104 6.45 3.85 4.34
CA ARG A 104 7.53 3.81 3.33
C ARG A 104 7.25 4.77 2.17
N TRP A 105 6.00 5.18 1.99
CA TRP A 105 5.59 6.17 1.01
C TRP A 105 4.50 7.07 1.60
N ASN A 106 4.59 8.38 1.38
CA ASN A 106 3.59 9.34 1.83
C ASN A 106 3.56 10.58 0.92
N PHE A 107 2.57 11.43 1.16
CA PHE A 107 2.45 12.74 0.52
C PHE A 107 2.44 13.85 1.58
N PRO A 108 2.88 15.08 1.26
CA PRO A 108 2.92 16.18 2.23
C PRO A 108 1.56 16.44 2.88
N GLY A 109 1.52 16.45 4.21
CA GLY A 109 0.30 16.71 4.98
C GLY A 109 -0.62 15.51 5.15
N PHE A 110 -0.18 14.30 4.78
CA PHE A 110 -0.96 13.07 4.98
C PHE A 110 -1.38 12.88 6.44
N GLU A 111 -0.55 13.30 7.40
CA GLU A 111 -0.83 13.19 8.84
C GLU A 111 -2.07 13.98 9.29
N LYS A 112 -2.54 14.95 8.49
CA LYS A 112 -3.76 15.72 8.79
C LYS A 112 -5.04 15.04 8.29
N VAL A 113 -4.90 14.08 7.37
CA VAL A 113 -6.04 13.43 6.69
C VAL A 113 -6.12 11.94 6.94
N CYS A 114 -4.97 11.28 7.12
CA CYS A 114 -4.89 9.85 7.38
C CYS A 114 -5.11 9.57 8.86
N MET A 115 -6.02 8.65 9.17
CA MET A 115 -6.29 8.19 10.53
C MET A 115 -5.38 7.03 10.96
N ALA A 116 -4.22 6.83 10.34
CA ALA A 116 -3.31 5.75 10.73
C ALA A 116 -2.84 5.96 12.18
N ARG A 117 -2.77 4.87 12.95
CA ARG A 117 -2.39 4.91 14.37
C ARG A 117 -1.03 4.27 14.59
N PRO A 118 -0.21 4.78 15.51
CA PRO A 118 1.05 4.12 15.87
C PRO A 118 0.82 2.70 16.37
N ALA A 119 1.67 1.76 15.96
CA ALA A 119 1.57 0.35 16.34
C ALA A 119 1.66 0.14 17.85
N ASP A 120 2.42 0.97 18.57
CA ASP A 120 2.55 0.96 20.03
C ASP A 120 1.28 1.37 20.77
N GLU A 121 0.32 2.00 20.09
CA GLU A 121 -0.97 2.41 20.66
C GLU A 121 -2.10 1.42 20.37
N ILE A 122 -1.81 0.32 19.65
CA ILE A 122 -2.78 -0.73 19.34
C ILE A 122 -2.49 -1.92 20.26
N GLU A 123 -3.16 -1.96 21.41
CA GLU A 123 -3.04 -3.09 22.35
C GLU A 123 -3.38 -4.42 21.66
N GLY A 124 -2.51 -5.42 21.83
CA GLY A 124 -2.80 -6.82 21.51
C GLY A 124 -2.55 -7.30 20.08
N ARG A 125 -1.78 -6.59 19.24
CA ARG A 125 -1.44 -7.05 17.87
C ARG A 125 0.03 -7.49 17.76
N PRO A 126 0.35 -8.68 17.22
CA PRO A 126 1.71 -8.98 16.78
C PRO A 126 2.08 -8.14 15.55
N ALA A 127 3.32 -7.64 15.50
CA ALA A 127 3.85 -6.77 14.46
C ALA A 127 3.52 -7.26 13.04
N ALA A 128 3.23 -6.33 12.12
CA ALA A 128 2.83 -6.63 10.75
C ALA A 128 3.94 -7.40 10.03
N GLY A 129 3.71 -8.69 9.78
CA GLY A 129 4.68 -9.58 9.14
C GLY A 129 4.39 -11.08 9.21
N ALA A 130 3.37 -11.53 9.94
CA ALA A 130 2.96 -12.93 9.88
C ALA A 130 2.16 -13.19 8.60
N THR A 131 2.87 -13.62 7.54
CA THR A 131 2.27 -14.40 6.45
C THR A 131 1.55 -15.60 7.08
N GLY A 132 0.22 -15.56 7.11
CA GLY A 132 -0.58 -16.70 7.53
C GLY A 132 -0.29 -17.87 6.60
N GLY A 133 0.23 -18.96 7.16
CA GLY A 133 0.18 -20.27 6.54
C GLY A 133 -1.28 -20.71 6.33
N PRO A 134 -1.52 -21.68 5.44
CA PRO A 134 -2.87 -22.07 5.06
C PRO A 134 -3.67 -22.52 6.29
N ALA A 135 -4.94 -22.12 6.33
CA ALA A 135 -5.91 -22.62 7.28
C ALA A 135 -6.06 -24.13 7.08
N GLU A 136 -5.61 -24.91 8.05
CA GLU A 136 -5.91 -26.34 8.13
C GLU A 136 -7.42 -26.47 8.38
N LEU A 137 -8.13 -26.95 7.36
CA LEU A 137 -9.51 -27.40 7.45
C LEU A 137 -9.53 -28.69 8.27
N GLU A 138 -9.84 -28.59 9.55
CA GLU A 138 -10.15 -29.75 10.39
C GLU A 138 -11.48 -30.35 9.90
N ALA A 139 -11.36 -31.42 9.13
CA ALA A 139 -12.46 -32.28 8.73
C ALA A 139 -13.00 -33.00 9.96
N GLY A 140 -14.27 -32.74 10.27
CA GLY A 140 -15.01 -33.55 11.23
C GLY A 140 -15.43 -34.87 10.59
N ASP A 141 -14.92 -35.98 11.13
CA ASP A 141 -15.48 -37.31 10.94
C ASP A 141 -16.15 -37.76 12.24
N GLY A 142 -17.44 -38.08 12.13
CA GLY A 142 -18.24 -38.62 13.22
C GLY A 142 -18.15 -40.15 13.32
N VAL A 143 -19.01 -40.66 14.21
CA VAL A 143 -19.37 -42.06 14.47
C VAL A 143 -18.44 -42.79 15.43
N GLU A 144 -18.90 -43.01 16.67
CA GLU A 144 -19.47 -44.30 17.13
C GLU A 144 -20.58 -44.06 18.17
#